data_AF-A0A970TKP2-F1
#
_entry.id   AF-A0A970TKP2-F1
#
_cell.length_a   1.000
_cell.length_b   1.000
_cell.length_c   1.000
_cell.angle_alpha   90.00
_cell.angle_beta   90.00
_cell.angle_gamma   90.00
#
_symmetry.space_group_name_H-M   'P 1'
#
loop_
_entity.id
_entity.type
_entity.pdbx_description
1 polymer ?
#
loop_
_entity_poly.entity_id
_entity_poly.type
_entity_poly.pdbx_seq_one_letter_code
_entity_poly.pdbx_strand_id
1 'polypeptide(L)'
;MNTKRSRVQTLRAVVQWVMFILVAAIALVKYLKESGVVIPLPEISLHAVCPFGGVVTVYEFLTTGGLIQKLHSSALVLMALGLVVAFFFGPIFCGYFCPLGTWQEWIGKLGKRIFKRKYNRLLPSFIDKYLRYLRYIVLVLVVYQTAVTAKLVFADVDPYYALFNFYTGEVALSALLILAAVTVLSLFVERPWCKYFCPYGALLGLFNLIRVFPVRRREETCINCKKCDVACPMNIKVSTAKAVRDHQCISCHECLSGVACPVEDTVIISSAKGGRQA
;
A
#
# COMPACT_ATOMS: atom_id res chain seq x y z
N MET A 1 -7.58 0.61 30.57
CA MET A 1 -6.42 1.33 30.01
C MET A 1 -6.89 2.17 28.84
N ASN A 2 -7.03 3.48 29.05
CA ASN A 2 -7.62 4.41 28.09
C ASN A 2 -6.59 4.70 26.98
N THR A 3 -6.68 4.01 25.85
CA THR A 3 -5.77 4.17 24.71
C THR A 3 -6.10 5.47 23.98
N LYS A 4 -5.56 6.60 24.46
CA LYS A 4 -5.66 7.86 23.72
C LYS A 4 -4.86 7.68 22.43
N ARG A 5 -5.57 7.49 21.31
CA ARG A 5 -5.00 7.26 19.99
C ARG A 5 -4.11 8.45 19.63
N SER A 6 -2.89 8.22 19.18
CA SER A 6 -1.99 9.31 18.80
C SER A 6 -2.60 10.12 17.64
N ARG A 7 -2.26 11.41 17.51
CA ARG A 7 -2.73 12.24 16.39
C ARG A 7 -2.43 11.60 15.03
N VAL A 8 -1.27 10.94 14.91
CA VAL A 8 -0.84 10.25 13.68
C VAL A 8 -1.74 9.06 13.34
N GLN A 9 -2.10 8.24 14.33
CA GLN A 9 -3.00 7.10 14.12
C GLN A 9 -4.42 7.55 13.78
N THR A 10 -4.91 8.62 14.43
CA THR A 10 -6.22 9.18 14.14
C THR A 10 -6.26 9.75 12.72
N LEU A 11 -5.26 10.54 12.33
CA LEU A 11 -5.16 11.07 10.97
C LEU A 11 -5.12 9.93 9.93
N ARG A 12 -4.31 8.90 10.16
CA ARG A 12 -4.26 7.74 9.26
C ARG A 12 -5.62 7.06 9.12
N ALA A 13 -6.30 6.81 10.23
CA ALA A 13 -7.60 6.17 10.21
C ALA A 13 -8.63 7.03 9.44
N VAL A 14 -8.63 8.35 9.66
CA VAL A 14 -9.51 9.28 8.93
C VAL A 14 -9.22 9.24 7.44
N VAL A 15 -7.96 9.37 7.02
CA VAL A 15 -7.58 9.31 5.59
C VAL A 15 -7.97 7.98 4.96
N GLN A 16 -7.75 6.86 5.65
CA GLN A 16 -8.13 5.54 5.16
C GLN A 16 -9.65 5.42 4.94
N TRP A 17 -10.46 5.89 5.88
CA TRP A 17 -11.92 5.89 5.75
C TRP A 17 -12.40 6.81 4.64
N VAL A 18 -11.90 8.04 4.58
CA VAL A 18 -12.25 9.02 3.54
C VAL A 18 -11.93 8.46 2.16
N MET A 19 -10.73 7.92 1.96
CA MET A 19 -10.34 7.33 0.66
C MET A 19 -11.17 6.10 0.32
N PHE A 20 -11.47 5.24 1.29
CA PHE A 20 -12.30 4.07 1.04
C PHE A 20 -13.73 4.46 0.64
N ILE A 21 -14.35 5.39 1.37
CA ILE A 21 -15.70 5.89 1.08
C ILE A 21 -15.73 6.61 -0.27
N LEU A 22 -14.73 7.44 -0.57
CA LEU A 22 -14.63 8.14 -1.85
C LEU A 22 -14.61 7.17 -3.03
N VAL A 23 -13.75 6.14 -2.97
CA VAL A 23 -13.64 5.16 -4.05
C VAL A 23 -14.88 4.26 -4.13
N ALA A 24 -15.46 3.88 -3.00
CA ALA A 24 -16.73 3.15 -2.97
C ALA A 24 -17.89 3.97 -3.55
N ALA A 25 -17.93 5.29 -3.31
CA ALA A 25 -18.93 6.18 -3.88
C ALA A 25 -18.76 6.32 -5.40
N ILE A 26 -17.52 6.46 -5.90
CA ILE A 26 -17.24 6.48 -7.35
C ILE A 26 -17.70 5.17 -8.01
N ALA A 27 -17.38 4.04 -7.40
CA ALA A 27 -17.83 2.72 -7.85
C ALA A 27 -19.37 2.63 -7.87
N LEU A 28 -20.04 3.06 -6.81
CA LEU A 28 -21.50 3.07 -6.72
C LEU A 28 -22.15 3.97 -7.78
N VAL A 29 -21.58 5.15 -8.07
CA VAL A 29 -22.06 6.03 -9.13
C VAL A 29 -21.94 5.36 -10.50
N LYS A 30 -20.83 4.66 -10.77
CA LYS A 30 -20.65 3.86 -12.00
C LYS A 30 -21.74 2.80 -12.12
N TYR A 31 -21.98 2.04 -11.04
CA TYR A 31 -23.04 1.03 -10.98
C TYR A 31 -24.43 1.59 -11.26
N LEU A 32 -24.79 2.71 -10.63
CA LEU A 32 -26.10 3.35 -10.81
C LEU A 32 -26.30 3.82 -12.24
N LYS A 33 -25.24 4.32 -12.89
CA LYS A 33 -25.26 4.73 -14.29
C LYS A 33 -25.43 3.53 -15.23
N GLU A 34 -24.70 2.44 -15.00
CA GLU A 34 -24.87 1.17 -15.74
C GLU A 34 -26.27 0.56 -15.56
N SER A 35 -26.89 0.80 -14.39
CA SER A 35 -28.25 0.37 -14.07
C SER A 35 -29.35 1.29 -14.62
N GLY A 36 -29.00 2.32 -15.42
CA GLY A 36 -29.94 3.22 -16.09
C GLY A 36 -30.34 4.47 -15.32
N VAL A 37 -29.71 4.77 -14.17
CA VAL A 37 -29.95 6.01 -13.42
C VAL A 37 -29.02 7.11 -13.94
N VAL A 38 -29.58 8.13 -14.57
CA VAL A 38 -28.80 9.26 -15.13
C VAL A 38 -28.38 10.21 -14.00
N ILE A 39 -27.16 10.04 -13.51
CA ILE A 39 -26.54 10.96 -12.55
C ILE A 39 -25.58 11.89 -13.32
N PRO A 40 -25.68 13.23 -13.18
CA PRO A 40 -24.82 14.19 -13.86
C PRO A 40 -23.47 14.34 -13.14
N LEU A 41 -22.74 13.24 -12.96
CA LEU A 41 -21.39 13.24 -12.40
C LEU A 41 -20.36 12.88 -13.48
N PRO A 42 -19.18 13.52 -13.50
CA PRO A 42 -18.11 13.18 -14.42
C PRO A 42 -17.60 11.75 -14.16
N GLU A 43 -17.28 11.01 -15.23
CA GLU A 43 -16.72 9.66 -15.15
C GLU A 43 -15.28 9.71 -14.61
N ILE A 44 -15.13 9.62 -13.29
CA ILE A 44 -13.82 9.43 -12.68
C ILE A 44 -13.50 7.94 -12.76
N SER A 45 -12.59 7.56 -13.66
CA SER A 45 -12.11 6.18 -13.74
C SER A 45 -11.44 5.76 -12.43
N LEU A 46 -11.67 4.53 -11.98
CA LEU A 46 -11.02 3.96 -10.79
C LEU A 46 -9.48 3.96 -10.92
N HIS A 47 -8.98 3.90 -12.16
CA HIS A 47 -7.55 4.03 -12.47
C HIS A 47 -6.98 5.44 -12.23
N ALA A 48 -7.82 6.48 -12.16
CA ALA A 48 -7.38 7.81 -11.73
C ALA A 48 -7.02 7.83 -10.24
N VAL A 49 -7.61 6.94 -9.41
CA VAL A 49 -7.32 6.89 -7.97
C VAL A 49 -6.16 5.94 -7.66
N CYS A 50 -5.93 4.92 -8.48
CA CYS A 50 -4.77 4.05 -8.40
C CYS A 50 -3.66 4.51 -9.36
N PRO A 51 -2.63 5.24 -8.89
CA PRO A 51 -1.53 5.76 -9.73
C PRO A 51 -0.66 4.68 -10.42
N PHE A 52 -0.94 3.39 -10.20
CA PHE A 52 -0.27 2.31 -10.93
C PHE A 52 -0.53 2.37 -12.44
N GLY A 53 -1.69 2.85 -12.89
CA GLY A 53 -1.98 3.04 -14.31
C GLY A 53 -0.99 3.96 -15.03
N GLY A 54 -0.37 4.89 -14.29
CA GLY A 54 0.71 5.74 -14.80
C GLY A 54 1.97 4.97 -15.18
N VAL A 55 2.30 3.88 -14.47
CA VAL A 55 3.55 3.11 -14.68
C VAL A 55 3.50 2.39 -16.03
N VAL A 56 2.34 1.82 -16.32
CA VAL A 56 2.04 1.09 -17.56
C VAL A 56 2.01 2.05 -18.75
N THR A 57 1.48 3.27 -18.56
CA THR A 57 1.40 4.29 -19.62
C THR A 57 2.72 4.97 -19.93
N VAL A 58 3.64 5.12 -18.97
CA VAL A 58 4.98 5.66 -19.24
C VAL A 58 5.75 4.78 -20.21
N TYR A 59 5.67 3.46 -20.06
CA TYR A 59 6.37 2.53 -20.96
C TYR A 59 5.88 2.70 -22.41
N GLU A 60 4.55 2.81 -22.58
CA GLU A 60 3.95 2.98 -23.90
C GLU A 60 4.28 4.36 -24.48
N PHE A 61 4.17 5.43 -23.70
CA PHE A 61 4.55 6.78 -24.13
C PHE A 61 6.01 6.87 -24.61
N LEU A 62 6.94 6.20 -23.93
CA LEU A 62 8.36 6.20 -24.29
C LEU A 62 8.68 5.34 -25.52
N THR A 63 7.89 4.31 -25.83
CA THR A 63 8.19 3.34 -26.89
C THR A 63 7.40 3.58 -28.17
N THR A 64 6.13 4.00 -28.09
CA THR A 64 5.26 4.22 -29.25
C THR A 64 4.96 5.70 -29.52
N GLY A 65 5.35 6.62 -28.63
CA GLY A 65 5.07 8.05 -28.76
C GLY A 65 3.57 8.40 -28.70
N GLY A 66 2.70 7.40 -28.46
CA GLY A 66 1.26 7.55 -28.38
C GLY A 66 0.77 7.65 -26.94
N LEU A 67 -0.17 8.56 -26.68
CA LEU A 67 -0.95 8.59 -25.44
C LEU A 67 -2.18 7.71 -25.66
N ILE A 68 -2.29 6.59 -24.93
CA ILE A 68 -3.46 5.70 -25.02
C ILE A 68 -4.74 6.51 -24.75
N GLN A 69 -5.72 6.47 -25.67
CA GLN A 69 -6.95 7.27 -25.63
C GLN A 69 -7.84 7.07 -24.38
N LYS A 70 -7.56 6.07 -23.53
CA LYS A 70 -8.34 5.79 -22.30
C LYS A 70 -7.68 6.26 -21.00
N LEU A 71 -6.44 6.77 -21.04
CA LEU A 71 -5.72 7.25 -19.85
C LEU A 71 -5.41 8.74 -20.02
N HIS A 72 -6.24 9.56 -19.36
CA HIS A 72 -6.04 10.99 -19.24
C HIS A 72 -4.61 11.33 -18.78
N SER A 73 -4.11 12.49 -19.22
CA SER A 73 -2.88 13.15 -18.73
C SER A 73 -2.79 13.21 -17.19
N SER A 74 -3.92 13.12 -16.49
CA SER A 74 -4.01 13.05 -15.03
C SER A 74 -3.32 11.83 -14.41
N ALA A 75 -3.31 10.66 -15.07
CA ALA A 75 -2.68 9.46 -14.52
C ALA A 75 -1.15 9.57 -14.43
N LEU A 76 -0.53 10.20 -15.45
CA LEU A 76 0.92 10.48 -15.46
C LEU A 76 1.29 11.51 -14.39
N VAL A 77 0.50 12.57 -14.24
CA VAL A 77 0.72 13.61 -13.22
C VAL A 77 0.62 13.02 -11.81
N LEU A 78 -0.41 12.20 -11.54
CA LEU A 78 -0.58 11.56 -10.24
C LEU A 78 0.52 10.54 -9.94
N MET A 79 0.98 9.80 -10.95
CA MET A 79 2.12 8.90 -10.79
C MET A 79 3.40 9.69 -10.49
N ALA A 80 3.71 10.75 -11.25
CA ALA A 80 4.89 11.59 -11.01
C ALA A 80 4.85 12.19 -9.59
N LEU A 81 3.70 12.75 -9.18
CA LEU A 81 3.51 13.24 -7.83
C LEU A 81 3.70 12.13 -6.79
N GLY A 82 3.15 10.95 -7.03
CA GLY A 82 3.31 9.78 -6.17
C GLY A 82 4.77 9.35 -6.01
N LEU A 83 5.57 9.40 -7.08
CA LEU A 83 7.00 9.11 -7.05
C LEU A 83 7.78 10.18 -6.29
N VAL A 84 7.46 11.47 -6.48
CA VAL A 84 8.07 12.57 -5.72
C VAL A 84 7.77 12.41 -4.23
N VAL A 85 6.51 12.16 -3.86
CA VAL A 85 6.13 11.90 -2.46
C VAL A 85 6.86 10.67 -1.92
N ALA A 86 7.01 9.61 -2.73
CA ALA A 86 7.74 8.41 -2.34
C ALA A 86 9.24 8.67 -2.15
N PHE A 87 9.84 9.55 -2.93
CA PHE A 87 11.22 9.98 -2.74
C PHE A 87 11.42 10.71 -1.40
N PHE A 88 10.47 11.54 -0.97
CA PHE A 88 10.60 12.22 0.33
C PHE A 88 10.24 11.31 1.50
N PHE A 89 9.07 10.66 1.48
CA PHE A 89 8.47 9.99 2.64
C PHE A 89 8.39 8.47 2.51
N GLY A 90 8.78 7.90 1.37
CA GLY A 90 8.52 6.48 1.04
C GLY A 90 7.06 6.22 0.65
N PRO A 91 6.63 4.95 0.58
CA PRO A 91 5.32 4.52 0.07
C PRO A 91 4.11 4.89 0.94
N ILE A 92 3.94 6.17 1.30
CA ILE A 92 2.86 6.65 2.17
C ILE A 92 1.47 6.37 1.58
N PHE A 93 1.36 6.33 0.25
CA PHE A 93 0.14 5.91 -0.44
C PHE A 93 -0.33 4.53 0.02
N CYS A 94 0.57 3.55 0.10
CA CYS A 94 0.24 2.19 0.54
C CYS A 94 -0.19 2.13 2.02
N GLY A 95 0.34 3.02 2.86
CA GLY A 95 0.01 3.11 4.28
C GLY A 95 -1.30 3.85 4.60
N TYR A 96 -1.57 4.95 3.90
CA TYR A 96 -2.64 5.90 4.22
C TYR A 96 -3.79 5.90 3.22
N PHE A 97 -3.49 5.87 1.91
CA PHE A 97 -4.47 6.20 0.87
C PHE A 97 -5.06 4.97 0.18
N CYS A 98 -4.31 3.87 0.07
CA CYS A 98 -4.71 2.68 -0.68
C CYS A 98 -5.92 1.96 -0.04
N PRO A 99 -7.10 1.94 -0.70
CA PRO A 99 -8.31 1.33 -0.15
C PRO A 99 -8.20 -0.20 -0.01
N LEU A 100 -7.55 -0.89 -0.97
CA LEU A 100 -7.29 -2.33 -0.86
C LEU A 100 -6.35 -2.64 0.33
N GLY A 101 -5.40 -1.76 0.61
CA GLY A 101 -4.55 -1.87 1.80
C GLY A 101 -5.35 -1.72 3.09
N THR A 102 -6.28 -0.75 3.12
CA THR A 102 -7.22 -0.54 4.23
C THR A 102 -8.12 -1.74 4.45
N TRP A 103 -8.69 -2.31 3.37
CA TRP A 103 -9.51 -3.52 3.42
C TRP A 103 -8.76 -4.69 4.07
N GLN A 104 -7.54 -4.98 3.59
CA GLN A 104 -6.70 -6.04 4.16
C GLN A 104 -6.34 -5.75 5.62
N GLU A 105 -6.16 -4.49 6.02
CA GLU A 105 -5.89 -4.12 7.42
C GLU A 105 -7.12 -4.34 8.32
N TRP A 106 -8.33 -4.08 7.83
CA TRP A 106 -9.56 -4.35 8.59
C TRP A 106 -9.77 -5.85 8.81
N ILE A 107 -9.60 -6.65 7.76
CA ILE A 107 -9.63 -8.11 7.87
C ILE A 107 -8.50 -8.60 8.77
N GLY A 108 -7.31 -8.00 8.67
CA GLY A 108 -6.20 -8.28 9.56
C GLY A 108 -6.47 -7.98 11.03
N LYS A 109 -7.20 -6.89 11.34
CA LYS A 109 -7.65 -6.60 12.71
C LYS A 109 -8.61 -7.67 13.24
N LEU A 110 -9.48 -8.18 12.39
CA LEU A 110 -10.34 -9.32 12.72
C LEU A 110 -9.51 -10.59 12.96
N GLY A 111 -8.56 -10.90 12.06
CA GLY A 111 -7.61 -12.00 12.22
C GLY A 111 -6.80 -11.91 13.52
N LYS A 112 -6.32 -10.71 13.87
CA LYS A 112 -5.61 -10.45 15.13
C LYS A 112 -6.49 -10.67 16.36
N ARG A 113 -7.79 -10.40 16.28
CA ARG A 113 -8.74 -10.68 17.36
C ARG A 113 -8.96 -12.19 17.53
N ILE A 114 -9.01 -12.94 16.43
CA ILE A 114 -9.22 -14.40 16.40
C ILE A 114 -7.94 -15.15 16.84
N PHE A 115 -6.80 -14.90 16.18
CA PHE A 115 -5.55 -15.64 16.37
C PHE A 115 -4.59 -15.01 17.40
N LYS A 116 -4.94 -13.83 17.94
CA LYS A 116 -4.20 -13.13 19.01
C LYS A 116 -2.69 -13.02 18.71
N ARG A 117 -1.85 -13.65 19.53
CA ARG A 117 -0.38 -13.59 19.43
C ARG A 117 0.20 -14.37 18.25
N LYS A 118 -0.57 -15.28 17.64
CA LYS A 118 -0.14 -16.08 16.47
C LYS A 118 -0.32 -15.34 15.14
N TYR A 119 -1.17 -14.32 15.11
CA TYR A 119 -1.43 -13.52 13.91
C TYR A 119 -0.15 -12.88 13.35
N ASN A 120 -0.01 -12.87 12.02
CA ASN A 120 1.14 -12.34 11.29
C ASN A 120 2.50 -13.00 11.63
N ARG A 121 2.48 -14.18 12.28
CA ARG A 121 3.66 -15.00 12.66
C ARG A 121 3.57 -16.46 12.21
N LEU A 122 2.55 -16.80 11.41
CA LEU A 122 2.33 -18.17 10.92
C LEU A 122 3.37 -18.60 9.89
N LEU A 123 3.91 -17.66 9.12
CA LEU A 123 4.96 -17.92 8.14
C LEU A 123 6.35 -17.87 8.81
N PRO A 124 7.19 -18.91 8.66
CA PRO A 124 8.59 -18.87 9.07
C PRO A 124 9.32 -17.71 8.42
N SER A 125 10.23 -17.08 9.18
CA SER A 125 10.93 -15.86 8.74
C SER A 125 11.74 -16.03 7.44
N PHE A 126 12.23 -17.24 7.15
CA PHE A 126 12.91 -17.57 5.91
C PHE A 126 11.97 -17.46 4.71
N ILE A 127 10.83 -18.17 4.74
CA ILE A 127 9.83 -18.16 3.66
C ILE A 127 9.31 -16.74 3.43
N ASP A 128 8.97 -16.04 4.52
CA ASP A 128 8.50 -14.66 4.47
C ASP A 128 9.49 -13.72 3.75
N LYS A 129 10.80 -13.94 3.92
CA LYS A 129 11.85 -13.15 3.27
C LYS A 129 11.88 -13.36 1.75
N TYR A 130 11.74 -14.59 1.26
CA TYR A 130 11.74 -14.87 -0.18
C TYR A 130 10.44 -14.40 -0.84
N LEU A 131 9.29 -14.68 -0.23
CA LEU A 131 7.99 -14.27 -0.76
C LEU A 131 7.87 -12.74 -0.92
N ARG A 132 8.53 -11.96 -0.06
CA ARG A 132 8.60 -10.48 -0.20
C ARG A 132 9.21 -10.01 -1.52
N TYR A 133 10.04 -10.81 -2.19
CA TYR A 133 10.62 -10.46 -3.48
C TYR A 133 9.72 -10.82 -4.66
N LEU A 134 8.70 -11.65 -4.46
CA LEU A 134 7.77 -12.08 -5.51
C LEU A 134 7.07 -10.89 -6.19
N ARG A 135 6.80 -9.80 -5.45
CA ARG A 135 6.19 -8.58 -6.00
C ARG A 135 7.06 -7.90 -7.07
N TYR A 136 8.38 -8.10 -7.07
CA TYR A 136 9.25 -7.60 -8.13
C TYR A 136 9.19 -8.48 -9.37
N ILE A 137 9.04 -9.80 -9.18
CA ILE A 137 8.78 -10.71 -10.30
C ILE A 137 7.45 -10.31 -10.95
N VAL A 138 6.40 -10.07 -10.17
CA VAL A 138 5.11 -9.56 -10.68
C VAL A 138 5.29 -8.22 -11.39
N LEU A 139 6.05 -7.28 -10.83
CA LEU A 139 6.33 -6.00 -11.47
C LEU A 139 6.99 -6.18 -12.84
N VAL A 140 8.06 -6.99 -12.93
CA VAL A 140 8.76 -7.26 -14.20
C VAL A 140 7.83 -7.92 -15.21
N LEU A 141 7.04 -8.92 -14.78
CA LEU A 141 6.08 -9.60 -15.64
C LEU A 141 5.00 -8.64 -16.16
N VAL A 142 4.46 -7.75 -15.31
CA VAL A 142 3.46 -6.78 -15.73
C VAL A 142 4.04 -5.80 -16.74
N VAL A 143 5.23 -5.25 -16.48
CA VAL A 143 5.92 -4.34 -17.41
C VAL A 143 6.21 -5.04 -18.74
N TYR A 144 6.71 -6.28 -18.71
CA TYR A 144 7.00 -7.06 -19.91
C TYR A 144 5.74 -7.41 -20.72
N GLN A 145 4.69 -7.90 -20.06
CA GLN A 145 3.44 -8.25 -20.73
C GLN A 145 2.77 -7.03 -21.35
N THR A 146 2.74 -5.90 -20.65
CA THR A 146 2.28 -4.63 -21.21
C THR A 146 3.12 -4.22 -22.41
N ALA A 147 4.45 -4.32 -22.31
CA ALA A 147 5.35 -3.97 -23.39
C ALA A 147 5.10 -4.75 -24.69
N VAL A 148 4.79 -6.05 -24.57
CA VAL A 148 4.57 -6.93 -25.73
C VAL A 148 3.15 -6.81 -26.28
N THR A 149 2.15 -6.65 -25.43
CA THR A 149 0.74 -6.77 -25.82
C THR A 149 0.01 -5.44 -26.00
N ALA A 150 0.58 -4.32 -25.53
CA ALA A 150 -0.09 -3.01 -25.43
C ALA A 150 -1.47 -3.08 -24.73
N LYS A 151 -1.68 -4.10 -23.89
CA LYS A 151 -2.91 -4.33 -23.13
C LYS A 151 -2.62 -4.28 -21.64
N LEU A 152 -3.58 -3.76 -20.86
CA LEU A 152 -3.57 -3.83 -19.40
C LEU A 152 -3.94 -5.25 -18.93
N VAL A 153 -3.07 -6.24 -19.17
CA VAL A 153 -3.25 -7.63 -18.70
C VAL A 153 -3.38 -7.71 -17.17
N PHE A 154 -2.83 -6.73 -16.46
CA PHE A 154 -2.91 -6.66 -15.01
C PHE A 154 -4.34 -6.42 -14.49
N ALA A 155 -5.24 -5.83 -15.29
CA ALA A 155 -6.62 -5.56 -14.85
C ALA A 155 -7.37 -6.85 -14.49
N ASP A 156 -7.11 -7.95 -15.19
CA ASP A 156 -7.77 -9.25 -15.00
C ASP A 156 -7.29 -10.01 -13.76
N VAL A 157 -6.24 -9.52 -13.10
CA VAL A 157 -5.65 -10.11 -11.89
C VAL A 157 -5.57 -9.13 -10.73
N ASP A 158 -6.10 -7.91 -10.88
CA ASP A 158 -6.01 -6.87 -9.87
C ASP A 158 -7.16 -6.99 -8.84
N PRO A 159 -6.87 -7.41 -7.60
CA PRO A 159 -7.90 -7.45 -6.54
C PRO A 159 -8.39 -6.05 -6.15
N TYR A 160 -7.66 -4.98 -6.45
CA TYR A 160 -8.18 -3.62 -6.24
C TYR A 160 -9.35 -3.35 -7.20
N TYR A 161 -9.19 -3.66 -8.48
CA TYR A 161 -10.27 -3.51 -9.47
C TYR A 161 -11.47 -4.39 -9.11
N ALA A 162 -11.21 -5.66 -8.76
CA ALA A 162 -12.25 -6.58 -8.33
C ALA A 162 -13.00 -6.08 -7.09
N LEU A 163 -12.31 -5.52 -6.08
CA LEU A 163 -12.94 -5.06 -4.83
C LEU A 163 -14.00 -3.98 -5.05
N PHE A 164 -13.84 -3.14 -6.08
CA PHE A 164 -14.76 -2.04 -6.37
C PHE A 164 -15.71 -2.30 -7.53
N ASN A 165 -15.54 -3.42 -8.27
CA ASN A 165 -16.41 -3.79 -9.38
C ASN A 165 -17.00 -5.20 -9.25
N PHE A 166 -16.86 -5.87 -8.09
CA PHE A 166 -17.30 -7.27 -7.91
C PHE A 166 -18.79 -7.52 -8.22
N TYR A 167 -19.62 -6.46 -8.18
CA TYR A 167 -21.04 -6.50 -8.50
C TYR A 167 -21.32 -6.38 -10.01
N THR A 168 -20.33 -5.96 -10.80
CA THR A 168 -20.43 -5.91 -12.26
C THR A 168 -20.13 -7.29 -12.84
N GLY A 169 -20.90 -7.73 -13.84
CA GLY A 169 -20.62 -8.96 -14.58
C GLY A 169 -19.36 -8.88 -15.47
N GLU A 170 -18.69 -7.72 -15.49
CA GLU A 170 -17.52 -7.43 -16.34
C GLU A 170 -16.20 -7.89 -15.71
N VAL A 171 -16.17 -8.25 -14.42
CA VAL A 171 -14.93 -8.63 -13.74
C VAL A 171 -14.54 -10.06 -14.09
N ALA A 172 -13.30 -10.25 -14.53
CA ALA A 172 -12.74 -11.58 -14.78
C ALA A 172 -12.82 -12.47 -13.53
N LEU A 173 -13.22 -13.74 -13.71
CA LEU A 173 -13.31 -14.72 -12.63
C LEU A 173 -11.99 -14.86 -11.86
N SER A 174 -10.85 -14.73 -12.56
CA SER A 174 -9.52 -14.71 -11.96
C SER A 174 -9.35 -13.60 -10.91
N ALA A 175 -9.78 -12.37 -11.19
CA ALA A 175 -9.64 -11.25 -10.27
C ALA A 175 -10.50 -11.44 -9.01
N LEU A 176 -11.70 -12.01 -9.16
CA LEU A 176 -12.59 -12.35 -8.04
C LEU A 176 -11.99 -13.46 -7.16
N LEU A 177 -11.44 -14.51 -7.76
CA LEU A 177 -10.76 -15.58 -7.02
C LEU A 177 -9.54 -15.05 -6.26
N ILE A 178 -8.75 -14.17 -6.88
CA ILE A 178 -7.60 -13.52 -6.24
C ILE A 178 -8.07 -12.62 -5.08
N LEU A 179 -9.12 -11.83 -5.26
CA LEU A 179 -9.68 -11.00 -4.20
C LEU A 179 -10.16 -11.85 -3.01
N ALA A 180 -10.87 -12.94 -3.29
CA ALA A 180 -11.32 -13.88 -2.26
C ALA A 180 -10.12 -14.49 -1.51
N ALA A 181 -9.11 -14.97 -2.25
CA ALA A 181 -7.89 -15.53 -1.67
C ALA A 181 -7.14 -14.49 -0.81
N VAL A 182 -6.96 -13.25 -1.30
CA VAL A 182 -6.32 -12.15 -0.57
C VAL A 182 -7.11 -11.81 0.70
N THR A 183 -8.44 -11.79 0.63
CA THR A 183 -9.31 -11.52 1.78
C THR A 183 -9.17 -12.61 2.84
N VAL A 184 -9.23 -13.89 2.46
CA VAL A 184 -9.03 -15.01 3.40
C VAL A 184 -7.62 -15.00 3.98
N LEU A 185 -6.59 -14.84 3.15
CA LEU A 185 -5.20 -14.77 3.60
C LEU A 185 -4.94 -13.61 4.57
N SER A 186 -5.69 -12.51 4.44
CA SER A 186 -5.59 -11.35 5.34
C SER A 186 -6.01 -11.67 6.78
N LEU A 187 -6.73 -12.77 7.01
CA LEU A 187 -7.03 -13.25 8.37
C LEU A 187 -5.80 -13.84 9.07
N PHE A 188 -4.82 -14.30 8.31
CA PHE A 188 -3.64 -15.02 8.81
C PHE A 188 -2.37 -14.16 8.76
N VAL A 189 -2.21 -13.40 7.67
CA VAL A 189 -1.05 -12.56 7.37
C VAL A 189 -1.52 -11.14 7.14
N GLU A 190 -0.80 -10.15 7.65
CA GLU A 190 -1.20 -8.76 7.46
C GLU A 190 -0.83 -8.28 6.05
N ARG A 191 -1.84 -7.79 5.30
CA ARG A 191 -1.69 -7.22 3.95
C ARG A 191 -0.92 -8.13 2.95
N PRO A 192 -1.35 -9.39 2.75
CA PRO A 192 -0.64 -10.38 1.94
C PRO A 192 -0.41 -9.93 0.49
N TRP A 193 -1.39 -9.24 -0.12
CA TRP A 193 -1.23 -8.72 -1.48
C TRP A 193 -0.13 -7.66 -1.55
N CYS A 194 -0.17 -6.69 -0.63
CA CYS A 194 0.83 -5.61 -0.58
C CYS A 194 2.24 -6.13 -0.28
N LYS A 195 2.33 -7.21 0.49
CA LYS A 195 3.60 -7.81 0.92
C LYS A 195 4.26 -8.66 -0.16
N TYR A 196 3.47 -9.40 -0.94
CA TYR A 196 4.01 -10.44 -1.84
C TYR A 196 3.73 -10.24 -3.32
N PHE A 197 2.68 -9.53 -3.72
CA PHE A 197 2.24 -9.52 -5.12
C PHE A 197 2.08 -8.13 -5.73
N CYS A 198 1.84 -7.09 -4.93
CA CYS A 198 1.52 -5.75 -5.43
C CYS A 198 2.68 -5.11 -6.21
N PRO A 199 2.57 -4.93 -7.54
CA PRO A 199 3.65 -4.36 -8.36
C PRO A 199 3.85 -2.87 -8.04
N TYR A 200 2.77 -2.14 -7.75
CA TYR A 200 2.87 -0.73 -7.35
C TYR A 200 3.62 -0.55 -6.02
N GLY A 201 3.36 -1.42 -5.04
CA GLY A 201 4.10 -1.44 -3.78
C GLY A 201 5.57 -1.82 -3.97
N ALA A 202 5.88 -2.65 -4.96
CA ALA A 202 7.25 -2.98 -5.34
C ALA A 202 7.99 -1.74 -5.87
N LEU A 203 7.36 -1.02 -6.81
CA LEU A 203 7.91 0.20 -7.41
C LEU A 203 8.16 1.29 -6.36
N LEU A 204 7.13 1.68 -5.61
CA LEU A 204 7.28 2.69 -4.57
C LEU A 204 8.30 2.24 -3.50
N GLY A 205 8.32 0.94 -3.20
CA GLY A 205 9.23 0.35 -2.23
C GLY A 205 10.72 0.56 -2.55
N LEU A 206 11.08 0.73 -3.83
CA LEU A 206 12.46 1.04 -4.23
C LEU A 206 12.93 2.39 -3.66
N PHE A 207 12.02 3.38 -3.57
CA PHE A 207 12.34 4.69 -3.01
C PHE A 207 12.67 4.64 -1.52
N ASN A 208 12.30 3.59 -0.78
CA ASN A 208 12.72 3.44 0.62
C ASN A 208 14.24 3.38 0.78
N LEU A 209 14.97 2.94 -0.25
CA LEU A 209 16.42 2.86 -0.23
C LEU A 209 17.07 4.24 -0.24
N ILE A 210 16.45 5.21 -0.92
CA ILE A 210 17.01 6.56 -1.15
C ILE A 210 16.24 7.68 -0.46
N ARG A 211 15.11 7.38 0.18
CA ARG A 211 14.23 8.42 0.72
C ARG A 211 14.91 9.38 1.69
N VAL A 212 14.44 10.63 1.66
CA VAL A 212 14.96 11.74 2.47
C VAL A 212 14.57 11.59 3.93
N PHE A 213 13.30 11.28 4.23
CA PHE A 213 12.76 11.22 5.59
C PHE A 213 12.39 9.78 5.99
N PRO A 214 13.37 8.89 6.25
CA PRO A 214 13.07 7.56 6.78
C PRO A 214 12.65 7.60 8.24
N VAL A 215 11.96 6.53 8.67
CA VAL A 215 11.81 6.22 10.10
C VAL A 215 13.19 5.88 10.66
N ARG A 216 13.59 6.58 11.71
CA ARG A 216 14.87 6.40 12.40
C ARG A 216 14.65 6.00 13.85
N ARG A 217 15.56 5.19 14.36
CA ARG A 217 15.64 4.81 15.76
C ARG A 217 16.88 5.45 16.37
N ARG A 218 16.72 6.20 17.46
CA ARG A 218 17.85 6.66 18.29
C ARG A 218 18.30 5.51 19.17
N GLU A 219 19.59 5.17 19.12
CA GLU A 219 20.15 4.09 19.94
C GLU A 219 20.21 4.47 21.41
N GLU A 220 20.56 5.72 21.70
CA GLU A 220 20.74 6.28 23.03
C GLU A 220 19.51 6.14 23.93
N THR A 221 18.31 6.32 23.36
CA THR A 221 17.05 6.26 24.12
C THR A 221 16.36 4.89 24.01
N CYS A 222 16.90 3.96 23.22
CA CYS A 222 16.22 2.69 22.93
C CYS A 222 16.44 1.64 24.01
N ILE A 223 15.37 1.27 24.71
CA ILE A 223 15.37 0.19 25.73
C ILE A 223 15.25 -1.24 25.16
N ASN A 224 15.44 -1.43 23.85
CA ASN A 224 15.40 -2.73 23.17
C ASN A 224 14.15 -3.61 23.44
N CYS A 225 12.98 -3.02 23.70
CA CYS A 225 11.75 -3.75 24.02
C CYS A 225 11.06 -4.44 22.82
N LYS A 226 11.53 -4.21 21.59
CA LYS A 226 11.03 -4.78 20.32
C LYS A 226 9.53 -4.55 20.01
N LYS A 227 8.84 -3.66 20.73
CA LYS A 227 7.43 -3.32 20.45
C LYS A 227 7.22 -2.74 19.05
N CYS A 228 8.19 -1.99 18.52
CA CYS A 228 8.17 -1.46 17.16
C CYS A 228 8.17 -2.57 16.08
N ASP A 229 8.89 -3.68 16.31
CA ASP A 229 8.91 -4.83 15.39
C ASP A 229 7.56 -5.53 15.36
N VAL A 230 6.95 -5.71 16.54
CA VAL A 230 5.62 -6.34 16.69
C VAL A 230 4.50 -5.48 16.11
N ALA A 231 4.65 -4.16 16.15
CA ALA A 231 3.68 -3.23 15.58
C ALA A 231 3.80 -3.07 14.06
N CYS A 232 4.92 -3.48 13.45
CA CYS A 232 5.12 -3.33 12.02
C CYS A 232 4.26 -4.34 11.24
N PRO A 233 3.26 -3.90 10.44
CA PRO A 233 2.41 -4.81 9.68
C PRO A 233 3.20 -5.62 8.64
N MET A 234 4.35 -5.09 8.20
CA MET A 234 5.20 -5.70 7.19
C MET A 234 6.30 -6.59 7.78
N ASN A 235 6.28 -6.88 9.09
CA ASN A 235 7.28 -7.69 9.79
C ASN A 235 8.73 -7.18 9.57
N ILE A 236 8.95 -5.86 9.63
CA ILE A 236 10.28 -5.25 9.52
C ILE A 236 10.89 -5.14 10.92
N LYS A 237 12.18 -5.48 11.06
CA LYS A 237 12.95 -5.31 12.29
C LYS A 237 13.41 -3.86 12.43
N VAL A 238 12.56 -3.02 13.03
CA VAL A 238 12.83 -1.61 13.33
C VAL A 238 13.82 -1.48 14.49
N SER A 239 13.77 -2.39 15.46
CA SER A 239 14.62 -2.39 16.66
C SER A 239 16.12 -2.50 16.35
N THR A 240 16.49 -3.12 15.23
CA THR A 240 17.89 -3.33 14.82
C THR A 240 18.39 -2.29 13.81
N ALA A 241 17.50 -1.49 13.22
CA ALA A 241 17.86 -0.53 12.20
C ALA A 241 18.06 0.88 12.80
N LYS A 242 19.16 1.56 12.45
CA LYS A 242 19.32 3.01 12.72
C LYS A 242 18.35 3.85 11.88
N ALA A 243 18.20 3.49 10.61
CA ALA A 243 17.23 4.04 9.68
C ALA A 243 16.55 2.89 8.93
N VAL A 244 15.23 2.89 8.89
CA VAL A 244 14.44 1.90 8.17
C VAL A 244 14.51 2.19 6.67
N ARG A 245 15.41 1.52 5.96
CA ARG A 245 15.52 1.55 4.48
C ARG A 245 15.04 0.24 3.85
N ASP A 246 14.13 -0.46 4.52
CA ASP A 246 13.56 -1.70 4.03
C ASP A 246 12.55 -1.41 2.90
N HIS A 247 12.71 -2.11 1.79
CA HIS A 247 11.87 -1.98 0.61
C HIS A 247 10.38 -2.26 0.88
N GLN A 248 10.04 -3.03 1.90
CA GLN A 248 8.66 -3.32 2.32
C GLN A 248 8.02 -2.22 3.17
N CYS A 249 8.78 -1.21 3.61
CA CYS A 249 8.23 -0.16 4.47
C CYS A 249 7.13 0.61 3.73
N ILE A 250 5.91 0.59 4.26
CA ILE A 250 4.75 1.33 3.69
C ILE A 250 4.54 2.70 4.36
N SER A 251 5.52 3.20 5.11
CA SER A 251 5.46 4.46 5.85
C SER A 251 4.16 4.66 6.65
N CYS A 252 3.68 3.59 7.30
CA CYS A 252 2.42 3.59 8.04
C CYS A 252 2.49 4.18 9.46
N HIS A 253 3.72 4.37 9.95
CA HIS A 253 4.06 5.03 11.22
C HIS A 253 3.54 4.37 12.50
N GLU A 254 3.06 3.12 12.47
CA GLU A 254 2.68 2.38 13.69
C GLU A 254 3.85 2.18 14.66
N CYS A 255 5.09 2.16 14.16
CA CYS A 255 6.27 1.90 14.97
C CYS A 255 6.80 3.13 15.75
N LEU A 256 6.27 4.33 15.50
CA LEU A 256 6.78 5.57 16.10
C LEU A 256 6.60 5.62 17.63
N SER A 257 7.36 6.52 18.25
CA SER A 257 7.16 6.97 19.64
C SER A 257 5.77 7.60 19.82
N GLY A 258 5.16 7.36 20.98
CA GLY A 258 3.77 7.72 21.26
C GLY A 258 2.71 6.84 20.55
N VAL A 259 3.15 5.86 19.75
CA VAL A 259 2.27 4.90 19.05
C VAL A 259 2.48 3.48 19.54
N ALA A 260 3.64 2.89 19.20
CA ALA A 260 4.02 1.56 19.68
C ALA A 260 5.30 1.60 20.52
N CYS A 261 6.23 2.52 20.20
CA CYS A 261 7.42 2.70 21.02
C CYS A 261 7.01 3.46 22.31
N PRO A 262 7.27 2.88 23.51
CA PRO A 262 6.83 3.45 24.77
C PRO A 262 7.74 4.58 25.27
N VAL A 263 8.93 4.72 24.67
CA VAL A 263 9.87 5.79 25.00
C VAL A 263 9.67 6.91 23.99
N GLU A 264 9.46 8.12 24.50
CA GLU A 264 9.33 9.32 23.66
C GLU A 264 10.61 9.55 22.85
N ASP A 265 10.45 10.22 21.70
CA ASP A 265 11.54 10.64 20.80
C ASP A 265 12.52 9.55 20.33
N THR A 266 12.21 8.28 20.53
CA THR A 266 13.10 7.15 20.22
C THR A 266 12.95 6.66 18.80
N VAL A 267 11.72 6.52 18.31
CA VAL A 267 11.43 6.14 16.92
C VAL A 267 10.67 7.27 16.25
N ILE A 268 11.36 7.99 15.37
CA ILE A 268 10.89 9.26 14.77
C ILE A 268 11.08 9.26 13.26
N ILE A 269 10.47 10.22 12.57
CA ILE A 269 10.76 10.51 11.16
C ILE A 269 11.79 11.65 11.15
N SER A 270 12.94 11.46 10.50
CA SER A 270 13.96 12.51 10.43
C SER A 270 14.83 12.34 9.19
N SER A 271 15.23 13.46 8.58
CA SER A 271 16.17 13.50 7.44
C SER A 271 17.62 13.35 7.88
N ALA A 272 17.98 13.93 9.03
CA ALA A 272 19.34 13.89 9.55
C ALA A 272 19.74 12.46 9.96
N LYS A 273 20.95 12.03 9.57
CA LYS A 273 21.70 11.04 10.36
C LYS A 273 21.82 11.67 11.75
N GLY A 274 21.23 11.04 12.77
CA GLY A 274 20.91 11.68 14.05
C GLY A 274 22.01 12.58 14.62
N GLY A 275 21.60 13.73 15.15
CA GLY A 275 22.49 14.61 15.90
C GLY A 275 22.00 16.06 15.99
N ARG A 276 21.05 16.35 16.89
CA ARG A 276 21.29 17.32 17.97
C ARG A 276 20.20 17.23 19.04
N GLN A 277 20.71 17.19 20.27
CA GLN A 277 20.03 17.40 21.53
C GLN A 277 19.55 18.85 21.61
N ALA A 278 18.34 19.04 22.11
CA ALA A 278 17.94 20.13 22.99
C ALA A 278 16.83 19.56 23.87
#